data_AF-A0A953JZI3-F1
#
_entry.id   AF-A0A953JZI3-F1
#
_cell.length_a   1.000
_cell.length_b   1.000
_cell.length_c   1.000
_cell.angle_alpha   90.00
_cell.angle_beta   90.00
_cell.angle_gamma   90.00
#
_symmetry.space_group_name_H-M   'P 1'
#
loop_
_entity.id
_entity.type
_entity.pdbx_description
1 polymer ?
#
loop_
_entity_poly.entity_id
_entity_poly.type
_entity_poly.pdbx_seq_one_letter_code
_entity_poly.pdbx_strand_id
1 'polypeptide(L)'
;RVVTGTPGSAHAMTVLANITNNGSIRLFDDTGASPLTDPNYTSGAVYTTAARTSTVVTTFSGTADQTITCNNQTDLYKLIMNKGTGQQAILTVNSSGASNFRLFGPNNIASSGTSPSEISNNNISIINGTLQLTGTLTIPNMITRAGGGDYFPIPQNGALWLNGAGVSVTVTNTSTSNDDERIILDGLLRVTNGTMDFGFSKGLGSLNAGTFQIEGWNCDLLAIQTQAIRNGCFYLHTKRRYFQRRHWRFLGCRWWYACAI
;
A
#
# COMPACT_ATOMS: atom_id res chain seq x y z
N ARG A 1 1.89 -17.50 -15.47
CA ARG A 1 0.93 -18.62 -15.33
C ARG A 1 -0.44 -18.03 -15.03
N VAL A 2 -1.48 -18.42 -15.77
CA VAL A 2 -2.87 -18.05 -15.47
C VAL A 2 -3.59 -19.31 -15.00
N VAL A 3 -4.33 -19.20 -13.91
CA VAL A 3 -5.15 -20.27 -13.35
C VAL A 3 -6.58 -19.77 -13.28
N THR A 4 -7.48 -20.48 -13.95
CA THR A 4 -8.89 -20.11 -13.97
C THR A 4 -9.57 -20.67 -12.72
N GLY A 5 -10.10 -19.81 -11.83
CA GLY A 5 -11.03 -20.20 -10.78
C GLY A 5 -12.33 -20.82 -11.31
N THR A 6 -13.14 -21.39 -10.41
CA THR A 6 -14.51 -21.81 -10.69
C THR A 6 -15.42 -20.61 -10.96
N PRO A 7 -16.55 -20.77 -11.68
CA PRO A 7 -17.53 -19.71 -11.84
C PRO A 7 -17.88 -19.06 -10.49
N GLY A 8 -17.76 -17.74 -10.39
CA GLY A 8 -18.02 -17.00 -9.15
C GLY A 8 -16.81 -16.80 -8.22
N SER A 9 -15.62 -17.31 -8.58
CA SER A 9 -14.37 -17.10 -7.84
C SER A 9 -13.33 -16.36 -8.67
N ALA A 10 -12.45 -15.60 -7.99
CA ALA A 10 -11.36 -14.89 -8.65
C ALA A 10 -10.41 -15.87 -9.37
N HIS A 11 -10.02 -15.53 -10.60
CA HIS A 11 -8.90 -16.17 -11.28
C HIS A 11 -7.58 -15.71 -10.66
N ALA A 12 -6.50 -16.47 -10.89
CA ALA A 12 -5.17 -16.12 -10.40
C ALA A 12 -4.18 -15.99 -11.56
N MET A 13 -3.36 -14.95 -11.54
CA MET A 13 -2.27 -14.74 -12.49
C MET A 13 -0.95 -14.61 -11.72
N THR A 14 0.01 -15.49 -11.99
CA THR A 14 1.38 -15.38 -11.47
C THR A 14 2.30 -14.84 -12.54
N VAL A 15 3.01 -13.75 -12.22
CA VAL A 15 3.91 -13.02 -13.11
C VAL A 15 5.35 -13.16 -12.63
N LEU A 16 6.22 -13.66 -13.51
CA LEU A 16 7.65 -13.89 -13.25
C LEU A 16 8.57 -13.00 -14.12
N ALA A 17 8.00 -12.11 -14.94
CA ALA A 17 8.71 -11.17 -15.80
C ALA A 17 8.18 -9.74 -15.64
N ASN A 18 8.74 -8.80 -16.41
CA ASN A 18 8.25 -7.43 -16.48
C ASN A 18 6.90 -7.35 -17.21
N ILE A 19 6.11 -6.33 -16.91
CA ILE A 19 4.93 -5.93 -17.69
C ILE A 19 5.18 -4.55 -18.25
N THR A 20 4.93 -4.36 -19.54
CA THR A 20 4.89 -3.03 -20.18
C THR A 20 3.56 -2.87 -20.87
N ASN A 21 2.78 -1.89 -20.42
CA ASN A 21 1.49 -1.57 -21.01
C ASN A 21 1.55 -0.26 -21.81
N ASN A 22 1.46 -0.39 -23.13
CA ASN A 22 1.28 0.72 -24.07
C ASN A 22 -0.16 0.79 -24.62
N GLY A 23 -1.07 -0.05 -24.14
CA GLY A 23 -2.47 -0.11 -24.55
C GLY A 23 -3.39 -0.05 -23.33
N SER A 24 -4.32 -0.99 -23.23
CA SER A 24 -5.16 -1.13 -22.04
C SER A 24 -5.00 -2.52 -21.44
N ILE A 25 -4.78 -2.58 -20.13
CA ILE A 25 -4.88 -3.82 -19.34
C ILE A 25 -6.03 -3.62 -18.37
N ARG A 26 -6.99 -4.54 -18.37
CA ARG A 26 -8.06 -4.61 -17.39
C ARG A 26 -8.23 -6.05 -16.94
N LEU A 27 -7.99 -6.31 -15.66
CA LEU A 27 -8.02 -7.64 -15.05
C LEU A 27 -9.18 -7.82 -14.05
N PHE A 28 -10.35 -7.30 -14.43
CA PHE A 28 -11.66 -7.56 -13.84
C PHE A 28 -12.76 -7.09 -14.79
N ASP A 29 -13.98 -7.51 -14.55
CA ASP A 29 -15.16 -7.01 -15.25
C ASP A 29 -15.91 -5.99 -14.39
N ASP A 30 -16.18 -4.79 -14.93
CA ASP A 30 -16.97 -3.72 -14.33
C ASP A 30 -18.47 -3.80 -14.64
N THR A 31 -18.89 -4.69 -15.56
CA THR A 31 -20.27 -4.80 -16.07
C THR A 31 -21.14 -5.85 -15.38
N GLY A 32 -20.60 -6.56 -14.38
CA GLY A 32 -21.35 -7.54 -13.59
C GLY A 32 -22.46 -6.95 -12.70
N ALA A 33 -23.13 -7.82 -11.92
CA ALA A 33 -24.33 -7.48 -11.13
C ALA A 33 -24.19 -6.31 -10.13
N SER A 34 -22.96 -5.88 -9.83
CA SER A 34 -22.65 -4.70 -9.03
C SER A 34 -21.68 -3.79 -9.80
N PRO A 35 -22.15 -2.95 -10.73
CA PRO A 35 -21.28 -2.09 -11.53
C PRO A 35 -20.58 -1.06 -10.64
N LEU A 36 -19.35 -0.71 -11.00
CA LEU A 36 -18.65 0.38 -10.34
C LEU A 36 -19.30 1.70 -10.73
N THR A 37 -19.91 2.38 -9.77
CA THR A 37 -20.55 3.69 -9.99
C THR A 37 -19.53 4.83 -10.11
N ASP A 38 -18.28 4.58 -9.70
CA ASP A 38 -17.15 5.50 -9.83
C ASP A 38 -16.10 4.91 -10.78
N PRO A 39 -15.94 5.46 -12.00
CA PRO A 39 -14.99 4.96 -12.99
C PRO A 39 -13.52 5.20 -12.61
N ASN A 40 -13.27 6.05 -11.61
CA ASN A 40 -11.93 6.40 -11.14
C ASN A 40 -11.63 5.81 -9.75
N TYR A 41 -12.58 5.11 -9.14
CA TYR A 41 -12.41 4.42 -7.85
C TYR A 41 -11.86 5.37 -6.76
N THR A 42 -12.45 6.56 -6.66
CA THR A 42 -12.00 7.66 -5.80
C THR A 42 -12.79 7.80 -4.50
N SER A 43 -13.98 7.20 -4.40
CA SER A 43 -14.87 7.36 -3.24
C SER A 43 -14.90 6.16 -2.29
N GLY A 44 -15.08 6.46 -1.00
CA GLY A 44 -15.13 5.53 0.12
C GLY A 44 -16.04 4.31 -0.10
N ALA A 45 -17.22 4.53 -0.67
CA ALA A 45 -18.23 3.50 -0.88
C ALA A 45 -17.79 2.40 -1.86
N VAL A 46 -16.95 2.75 -2.85
CA VAL A 46 -16.59 1.86 -3.96
C VAL A 46 -15.52 0.86 -3.52
N TYR A 47 -14.67 1.25 -2.56
CA TYR A 47 -13.62 0.42 -1.94
C TYR A 47 -14.13 -0.81 -1.19
N THR A 48 -15.44 -0.96 -0.99
CA THR A 48 -16.01 -1.97 -0.08
C THR A 48 -16.58 -3.19 -0.81
N THR A 49 -16.56 -3.17 -2.15
CA THR A 49 -17.22 -4.16 -3.01
C THR A 49 -16.38 -5.44 -3.18
N ALA A 50 -16.29 -6.24 -2.12
CA ALA A 50 -15.55 -7.50 -2.10
C ALA A 50 -16.14 -8.59 -3.01
N ALA A 51 -17.45 -8.54 -3.28
CA ALA A 51 -18.19 -9.59 -3.97
C ALA A 51 -18.21 -9.41 -5.51
N ARG A 52 -17.03 -9.41 -6.15
CA ARG A 52 -16.94 -9.44 -7.62
C ARG A 52 -16.56 -10.83 -8.12
N THR A 53 -17.43 -11.42 -8.95
CA THR A 53 -17.31 -12.78 -9.47
C THR A 53 -16.36 -12.93 -10.67
N SER A 54 -16.05 -11.84 -11.36
CA SER A 54 -15.21 -11.80 -12.58
C SER A 54 -13.95 -10.97 -12.33
N THR A 55 -13.02 -11.52 -11.56
CA THR A 55 -11.81 -10.80 -11.10
C THR A 55 -10.55 -11.63 -11.27
N VAL A 56 -9.39 -10.97 -11.33
CA VAL A 56 -8.09 -11.63 -11.36
C VAL A 56 -7.18 -11.11 -10.24
N VAL A 57 -6.72 -12.01 -9.39
CA VAL A 57 -5.66 -11.74 -8.41
C VAL A 57 -4.31 -11.86 -9.12
N THR A 58 -3.55 -10.78 -9.17
CA THR A 58 -2.26 -10.71 -9.85
C THR A 58 -1.13 -10.79 -8.82
N THR A 59 -0.35 -11.87 -8.88
CA THR A 59 0.78 -12.11 -7.98
C THR A 59 2.10 -12.02 -8.72
N PHE A 60 2.98 -11.14 -8.28
CA PHE A 60 4.37 -11.08 -8.74
C PHE A 60 5.24 -11.95 -7.85
N SER A 61 6.02 -12.82 -8.47
CA SER A 61 6.83 -13.83 -7.78
C SER A 61 8.23 -13.98 -8.37
N GLY A 62 9.05 -14.80 -7.72
CA GLY A 62 10.46 -14.99 -8.09
C GLY A 62 11.39 -14.02 -7.38
N THR A 63 12.69 -14.25 -7.53
CA THR A 63 13.75 -13.56 -6.78
C THR A 63 14.33 -12.34 -7.49
N ALA A 64 14.22 -12.27 -8.82
CA ALA A 64 14.74 -11.15 -9.60
C ALA A 64 13.81 -9.94 -9.53
N ASP A 65 14.37 -8.74 -9.64
CA ASP A 65 13.56 -7.52 -9.70
C ASP A 65 12.64 -7.50 -10.92
N GLN A 66 11.45 -6.92 -10.76
CA GLN A 66 10.45 -6.81 -11.81
C GLN A 66 9.91 -5.39 -11.88
N THR A 67 9.50 -4.97 -13.07
CA THR A 67 8.84 -3.67 -13.28
C THR A 67 7.51 -3.85 -13.99
N ILE A 68 6.49 -3.15 -13.50
CA ILE A 68 5.23 -2.86 -14.19
C ILE A 68 5.33 -1.43 -14.72
N THR A 69 5.45 -1.28 -16.04
CA THR A 69 5.44 0.02 -16.72
C THR A 69 4.04 0.31 -17.25
N CYS A 70 3.37 1.29 -16.65
CA CYS A 70 2.02 1.72 -17.00
C CYS A 70 2.09 3.00 -17.83
N ASN A 71 2.35 2.88 -19.14
CA ASN A 71 2.33 4.03 -20.03
C ASN A 71 0.91 4.50 -20.35
N ASN A 72 -0.05 3.58 -20.22
CA ASN A 72 -1.49 3.78 -20.37
C ASN A 72 -2.24 3.00 -19.26
N GLN A 73 -3.57 3.06 -19.30
CA GLN A 73 -4.47 2.50 -18.29
C GLN A 73 -4.24 1.00 -18.03
N THR A 74 -3.88 0.70 -16.78
CA THR A 74 -3.57 -0.60 -16.20
C THR A 74 -4.44 -0.78 -14.96
N ASP A 75 -5.54 -1.48 -15.14
CA ASP A 75 -6.54 -1.70 -14.10
C ASP A 75 -6.41 -3.12 -13.56
N LEU A 76 -5.91 -3.25 -12.33
CA LEU A 76 -5.83 -4.53 -11.64
C LEU A 76 -6.94 -4.63 -10.60
N TYR A 77 -7.42 -5.84 -10.34
CA TYR A 77 -8.29 -6.06 -9.20
C TYR A 77 -7.48 -6.10 -7.90
N LYS A 78 -6.53 -7.03 -7.80
CA LYS A 78 -5.66 -7.17 -6.63
C LYS A 78 -4.22 -7.38 -7.08
N LEU A 79 -3.30 -6.68 -6.44
CA LEU A 79 -1.85 -6.85 -6.59
C LEU A 79 -1.28 -7.53 -5.35
N ILE A 80 -0.64 -8.67 -5.53
CA ILE A 80 0.12 -9.37 -4.50
C ILE A 80 1.60 -9.34 -4.87
N MET A 81 2.41 -8.83 -3.96
CA MET A 81 3.86 -8.77 -4.08
C MET A 81 4.47 -9.86 -3.18
N ASN A 82 4.99 -10.93 -3.79
CA ASN A 82 5.58 -12.08 -3.09
C ASN A 82 6.88 -12.51 -3.78
N LYS A 83 7.92 -11.70 -3.62
CA LYS A 83 9.21 -11.82 -4.27
C LYS A 83 10.31 -12.12 -3.26
N GLY A 84 11.19 -13.06 -3.61
CA GLY A 84 12.27 -13.48 -2.72
C GLY A 84 11.77 -14.05 -1.38
N THR A 85 12.63 -13.97 -0.36
CA THR A 85 12.37 -14.45 1.01
C THR A 85 12.47 -13.34 2.05
N GLY A 86 12.67 -12.10 1.61
CA GLY A 86 12.91 -10.92 2.43
C GLY A 86 12.77 -9.66 1.57
N GLN A 87 13.16 -8.50 2.11
CA GLN A 87 12.92 -7.19 1.48
C GLN A 87 13.77 -6.91 0.23
N GLN A 88 14.64 -7.82 -0.19
CA GLN A 88 15.70 -7.56 -1.18
C GLN A 88 15.20 -7.49 -2.62
N ALA A 89 14.19 -8.30 -2.97
CA ALA A 89 13.65 -8.35 -4.33
C ALA A 89 12.61 -7.26 -4.54
N ILE A 90 12.74 -6.46 -5.60
CA ILE A 90 11.92 -5.28 -5.83
C ILE A 90 10.88 -5.55 -6.92
N LEU A 91 9.63 -5.17 -6.63
CA LEU A 91 8.60 -4.93 -7.63
C LEU A 91 8.42 -3.43 -7.79
N THR A 92 8.82 -2.89 -8.93
CA THR A 92 8.62 -1.47 -9.25
C THR A 92 7.33 -1.30 -10.04
N VAL A 93 6.40 -0.50 -9.52
CA VAL A 93 5.27 0.04 -10.28
C VAL A 93 5.67 1.44 -10.75
N ASN A 94 5.89 1.58 -12.05
CA ASN A 94 6.26 2.83 -12.69
C ASN A 94 5.14 3.27 -13.63
N SER A 95 4.53 4.41 -13.33
CA SER A 95 3.40 4.95 -14.08
C SER A 95 3.76 6.28 -14.72
N SER A 96 3.37 6.48 -15.98
CA SER A 96 3.56 7.76 -16.68
C SER A 96 2.49 8.81 -16.36
N GLY A 97 1.41 8.43 -15.67
CA GLY A 97 0.30 9.32 -15.34
C GLY A 97 -0.51 8.85 -14.13
N ALA A 98 -1.08 9.80 -13.38
CA ALA A 98 -1.70 9.53 -12.08
C ALA A 98 -2.82 8.47 -12.13
N SER A 99 -3.54 8.39 -13.24
CA SER A 99 -4.65 7.47 -13.50
C SER A 99 -4.28 6.21 -14.29
N ASN A 100 -3.00 6.01 -14.63
CA ASN A 100 -2.58 4.87 -15.46
C ASN A 100 -2.43 3.57 -14.67
N PHE A 101 -2.19 3.63 -13.36
CA PHE A 101 -2.17 2.45 -12.49
C PHE A 101 -3.32 2.56 -11.48
N ARG A 102 -4.26 1.61 -11.53
CA ARG A 102 -5.48 1.63 -10.71
C ARG A 102 -5.79 0.27 -10.12
N LEU A 103 -6.33 0.29 -8.91
CA LEU A 103 -6.66 -0.91 -8.14
C LEU A 103 -8.13 -0.89 -7.75
N PHE A 104 -8.87 -1.90 -8.20
CA PHE A 104 -10.33 -1.98 -8.05
C PHE A 104 -10.81 -3.06 -7.07
N GLY A 105 -9.87 -3.68 -6.36
CA GLY A 105 -10.15 -4.63 -5.29
C GLY A 105 -10.65 -3.94 -4.02
N PRO A 106 -11.21 -4.72 -3.09
CA PRO A 106 -11.70 -4.21 -1.82
C PRO A 106 -10.56 -3.70 -0.93
N ASN A 107 -10.84 -2.70 -0.09
CA ASN A 107 -9.96 -2.18 0.96
C ASN A 107 -10.53 -2.35 2.37
N ASN A 108 -11.60 -3.13 2.49
CA ASN A 108 -12.33 -3.38 3.72
C ASN A 108 -12.22 -4.82 4.22
N ILE A 109 -11.18 -5.54 3.80
CA ILE A 109 -10.97 -6.93 4.20
C ILE A 109 -9.97 -6.96 5.34
N ALA A 110 -10.32 -7.65 6.43
CA ALA A 110 -9.42 -7.89 7.54
C ALA A 110 -8.11 -8.51 7.03
N SER A 111 -6.99 -8.04 7.57
CA SER A 111 -5.70 -8.71 7.40
C SER A 111 -5.76 -10.14 7.95
N SER A 112 -4.79 -10.95 7.54
CA SER A 112 -4.70 -12.35 7.98
C SER A 112 -3.27 -12.75 8.30
N GLY A 113 -3.15 -13.78 9.12
CA GLY A 113 -1.87 -14.25 9.65
C GLY A 113 -1.66 -13.75 11.07
N THR A 114 -0.43 -13.85 11.54
CA THR A 114 -0.03 -13.34 12.85
C THR A 114 1.30 -12.61 12.70
N SER A 115 1.49 -11.54 13.46
CA SER A 115 2.77 -10.83 13.54
C SER A 115 3.92 -11.82 13.84
N PRO A 116 5.09 -11.71 13.16
CA PRO A 116 5.51 -10.63 12.25
C PRO A 116 5.14 -10.83 10.76
N SER A 117 4.38 -11.86 10.42
CA SER A 117 4.10 -12.29 9.03
C SER A 117 2.67 -11.98 8.58
N GLU A 118 2.06 -10.97 9.18
CA GLU A 118 0.70 -10.59 8.85
C GLU A 118 0.61 -9.88 7.49
N ILE A 119 -0.40 -10.20 6.70
CA ILE A 119 -0.57 -9.69 5.34
C ILE A 119 -1.93 -9.03 5.15
N SER A 120 -1.95 -7.98 4.32
CA SER A 120 -3.20 -7.31 3.96
C SER A 120 -3.99 -8.18 2.97
N ASN A 121 -5.31 -8.29 3.19
CA ASN A 121 -6.20 -8.91 2.23
C ASN A 121 -6.86 -7.92 1.27
N ASN A 122 -6.53 -6.63 1.40
CA ASN A 122 -7.01 -5.56 0.55
C ASN A 122 -6.45 -5.66 -0.89
N ASN A 123 -6.72 -4.63 -1.70
CA ASN A 123 -6.33 -4.56 -3.10
C ASN A 123 -4.80 -4.59 -3.33
N ILE A 124 -4.01 -4.22 -2.32
CA ILE A 124 -2.55 -4.40 -2.25
C ILE A 124 -2.25 -5.37 -1.12
N SER A 125 -1.45 -6.38 -1.42
CA SER A 125 -0.89 -7.31 -0.43
C SER A 125 0.62 -7.43 -0.62
N ILE A 126 1.36 -7.26 0.45
CA ILE A 126 2.83 -7.39 0.49
C ILE A 126 3.11 -8.62 1.36
N ILE A 127 3.80 -9.62 0.82
CA ILE A 127 4.17 -10.86 1.52
C ILE A 127 5.68 -10.89 1.77
N ASN A 128 6.48 -10.88 0.70
CA ASN A 128 7.93 -10.84 0.72
C ASN A 128 8.41 -9.90 -0.38
N GLY A 129 9.48 -9.14 -0.16
CA GLY A 129 10.07 -8.22 -1.15
C GLY A 129 9.76 -6.75 -0.86
N THR A 130 10.16 -5.87 -1.77
CA THR A 130 9.87 -4.43 -1.71
C THR A 130 8.91 -4.05 -2.84
N LEU A 131 7.74 -3.51 -2.49
CA LEU A 131 6.87 -2.82 -3.45
C LEU A 131 7.33 -1.37 -3.57
N GLN A 132 7.94 -1.03 -4.70
CA GLN A 132 8.35 0.34 -5.00
C GLN A 132 7.30 1.02 -5.90
N LEU A 133 6.83 2.18 -5.49
CA LEU A 133 5.95 3.05 -6.26
C LEU A 133 6.79 4.23 -6.80
N THR A 134 6.76 4.46 -8.12
CA THR A 134 7.53 5.53 -8.78
C THR A 134 6.82 6.09 -10.01
N GLY A 135 7.41 7.11 -10.64
CA GLY A 135 6.78 7.88 -11.71
C GLY A 135 5.70 8.82 -11.18
N THR A 136 4.52 8.78 -11.78
CA THR A 136 3.33 9.55 -11.40
C THR A 136 2.14 8.61 -11.22
N LEU A 137 1.71 8.35 -9.97
CA LEU A 137 0.58 7.49 -9.66
C LEU A 137 -0.11 7.92 -8.37
N THR A 138 -1.41 7.63 -8.27
CA THR A 138 -2.21 7.89 -7.06
C THR A 138 -2.84 6.60 -6.54
N ILE A 139 -2.61 6.28 -5.27
CA ILE A 139 -3.36 5.26 -4.53
C ILE A 139 -4.32 6.02 -3.60
N PRO A 140 -5.62 6.10 -3.94
CA PRO A 140 -6.54 7.00 -3.24
C PRO A 140 -6.99 6.47 -1.88
N ASN A 141 -6.83 5.16 -1.64
CA ASN A 141 -7.17 4.51 -0.39
C ASN A 141 -6.46 3.14 -0.28
N MET A 142 -5.86 2.84 0.87
CA MET A 142 -5.26 1.53 1.16
C MET A 142 -6.12 0.67 2.09
N ILE A 143 -6.89 1.33 2.97
CA ILE A 143 -7.78 0.69 3.92
C ILE A 143 -9.04 1.53 4.16
N THR A 144 -10.17 0.87 4.37
CA THR A 144 -11.40 1.48 4.89
C THR A 144 -12.12 0.46 5.75
N ARG A 145 -12.66 0.85 6.90
CA ARG A 145 -13.46 -0.06 7.72
C ARG A 145 -14.92 0.00 7.32
N ALA A 146 -15.28 -0.80 6.31
CA ALA A 146 -16.66 -1.15 6.01
C ALA A 146 -16.81 -2.67 5.90
N GLY A 147 -16.85 -3.39 7.04
CA GLY A 147 -17.05 -4.85 7.03
C GLY A 147 -15.80 -5.70 7.28
N GLY A 148 -14.76 -5.17 7.93
CA GLY A 148 -13.68 -5.99 8.49
C GLY A 148 -12.26 -5.43 8.37
N GLY A 149 -12.01 -4.38 7.58
CA GLY A 149 -10.69 -3.74 7.51
C GLY A 149 -10.28 -3.18 8.88
N ASP A 150 -9.13 -3.61 9.42
CA ASP A 150 -8.64 -3.23 10.77
C ASP A 150 -7.26 -2.56 10.75
N TYR A 151 -6.38 -2.89 9.81
CA TYR A 151 -5.14 -2.15 9.59
C TYR A 151 -4.49 -2.65 8.31
N PHE A 152 -3.52 -1.89 7.81
CA PHE A 152 -2.67 -2.31 6.70
C PHE A 152 -1.32 -2.80 7.25
N PRO A 153 -1.08 -4.11 7.34
CA PRO A 153 0.21 -4.62 7.78
C PRO A 153 1.26 -4.56 6.67
N ILE A 154 2.47 -4.20 7.04
CA ILE A 154 3.69 -4.42 6.27
C ILE A 154 4.50 -5.49 7.03
N PRO A 155 4.52 -6.75 6.55
CA PRO A 155 5.17 -7.85 7.26
C PRO A 155 6.68 -7.67 7.32
N GLN A 156 7.35 -8.38 8.22
CA GLN A 156 8.81 -8.29 8.42
C GLN A 156 9.63 -8.51 7.14
N ASN A 157 9.20 -9.43 6.28
CA ASN A 157 9.89 -9.70 5.01
C ASN A 157 9.46 -8.76 3.87
N GLY A 158 8.50 -7.88 4.14
CA GLY A 158 7.92 -6.94 3.18
C GLY A 158 8.42 -5.52 3.39
N ALA A 159 8.40 -4.75 2.30
CA ALA A 159 8.59 -3.33 2.35
C ALA A 159 7.68 -2.59 1.38
N LEU A 160 7.26 -1.38 1.75
CA LEU A 160 6.61 -0.41 0.87
C LEU A 160 7.55 0.79 0.71
N TRP A 161 7.81 1.16 -0.54
CA TRP A 161 8.74 2.24 -0.86
C TRP A 161 8.12 3.26 -1.82
N LEU A 162 7.92 4.49 -1.36
CA LEU A 162 7.55 5.62 -2.20
C LEU A 162 8.82 6.31 -2.72
N ASN A 163 9.03 6.24 -4.03
CA ASN A 163 10.24 6.73 -4.69
C ASN A 163 9.93 7.47 -6.00
N GLY A 164 9.01 8.43 -5.97
CA GLY A 164 8.72 9.32 -7.09
C GLY A 164 7.96 10.56 -6.65
N ALA A 165 8.36 11.73 -7.13
CA ALA A 165 7.72 13.01 -6.73
C ALA A 165 6.23 13.08 -7.10
N GLY A 166 5.81 12.37 -8.15
CA GLY A 166 4.40 12.29 -8.58
C GLY A 166 3.63 11.15 -7.93
N VAL A 167 4.20 10.47 -6.92
CA VAL A 167 3.52 9.39 -6.19
C VAL A 167 2.76 9.98 -5.01
N SER A 168 1.47 9.68 -4.92
CA SER A 168 0.62 10.04 -3.79
C SER A 168 -0.13 8.80 -3.30
N VAL A 169 -0.07 8.53 -2.00
CA VAL A 169 -0.75 7.41 -1.36
C VAL A 169 -1.53 7.92 -0.15
N THR A 170 -2.83 7.66 -0.13
CA THR A 170 -3.70 7.92 1.02
C THR A 170 -4.00 6.61 1.76
N VAL A 171 -3.76 6.57 3.06
CA VAL A 171 -4.01 5.38 3.90
C VAL A 171 -5.51 5.12 4.01
N THR A 172 -6.24 6.07 4.58
CA THR A 172 -7.71 6.06 4.64
C THR A 172 -8.26 7.44 4.30
N ASN A 173 -9.22 7.50 3.39
CA ASN A 173 -9.96 8.73 3.08
C ASN A 173 -11.37 8.75 3.72
N THR A 174 -11.68 7.75 4.54
CA THR A 174 -12.96 7.60 5.26
C THR A 174 -12.77 7.84 6.75
N SER A 175 -13.65 8.59 7.39
CA SER A 175 -13.66 8.75 8.84
C SER A 175 -14.69 7.81 9.46
N THR A 176 -14.22 6.76 10.15
CA THR A 176 -15.06 5.91 10.99
C THR A 176 -14.55 5.98 12.43
N SER A 177 -15.45 6.28 13.36
CA SER A 177 -15.09 6.95 14.63
C SER A 177 -14.37 6.08 15.67
N ASN A 178 -14.14 4.78 15.45
CA ASN A 178 -13.53 3.89 16.44
C ASN A 178 -12.47 2.92 15.86
N ASP A 179 -12.04 3.15 14.63
CA ASP A 179 -11.59 2.06 13.78
C ASP A 179 -10.06 2.04 13.69
N ASP A 180 -9.45 0.88 13.89
CA ASP A 180 -8.04 0.76 13.54
C ASP A 180 -7.97 0.82 12.01
N GLU A 181 -7.27 1.81 11.48
CA GLU A 181 -7.08 2.06 10.05
C GLU A 181 -5.63 2.49 9.83
N ARG A 182 -4.74 2.02 10.71
CA ARG A 182 -3.31 2.36 10.70
C ARG A 182 -2.56 1.54 9.67
N ILE A 183 -1.36 2.00 9.35
CA ILE A 183 -0.33 1.09 8.86
C ILE A 183 0.40 0.50 10.08
N ILE A 184 0.49 -0.83 10.12
CA ILE A 184 1.24 -1.58 11.13
C ILE A 184 2.54 -2.10 10.50
N LEU A 185 3.68 -1.74 11.09
CA LEU A 185 5.00 -2.06 10.58
C LEU A 185 5.64 -3.18 11.39
N ASP A 186 5.86 -4.31 10.72
CA ASP A 186 6.85 -5.32 11.09
C ASP A 186 8.07 -5.26 10.14
N GLY A 187 7.86 -4.83 8.90
CA GLY A 187 8.91 -4.61 7.90
C GLY A 187 9.31 -3.14 7.71
N LEU A 188 9.58 -2.74 6.48
CA LEU A 188 10.07 -1.40 6.14
C LEU A 188 9.01 -0.57 5.39
N LEU A 189 8.73 0.63 5.91
CA LEU A 189 8.08 1.70 5.15
C LEU A 189 9.10 2.79 4.85
N ARG A 190 9.42 2.98 3.58
CA ARG A 190 10.42 3.95 3.11
C ARG A 190 9.76 5.02 2.24
N VAL A 191 10.09 6.28 2.50
CA VAL A 191 9.68 7.42 1.67
C VAL A 191 10.92 8.22 1.27
N THR A 192 11.35 8.00 0.03
CA THR A 192 12.47 8.73 -0.57
C THR A 192 11.97 9.90 -1.41
N ASN A 193 10.79 9.78 -2.05
CA ASN A 193 10.14 10.88 -2.77
C ASN A 193 8.66 10.56 -2.99
N GLY A 194 7.80 11.57 -2.86
CA GLY A 194 6.34 11.44 -2.95
C GLY A 194 5.63 11.76 -1.65
N THR A 195 4.31 11.65 -1.66
CA THR A 195 3.42 12.02 -0.56
C THR A 195 2.76 10.79 0.03
N MET A 196 2.88 10.62 1.35
CA MET A 196 2.07 9.69 2.12
C MET A 196 1.10 10.47 3.01
N ASP A 197 -0.18 10.38 2.68
CA ASP A 197 -1.26 11.01 3.41
C ASP A 197 -1.97 9.98 4.31
N PHE A 198 -2.01 10.25 5.60
CA PHE A 198 -2.68 9.38 6.55
C PHE A 198 -4.18 9.64 6.63
N GLY A 199 -4.67 10.75 6.05
CA GLY A 199 -6.08 11.11 6.02
C GLY A 199 -6.73 11.02 7.40
N PHE A 200 -7.74 10.15 7.54
CA PHE A 200 -8.46 9.93 8.80
C PHE A 200 -7.95 8.76 9.64
N SER A 201 -6.80 8.17 9.28
CA SER A 201 -6.27 7.00 9.99
C SER A 201 -5.78 7.37 11.39
N LYS A 202 -5.63 6.35 12.24
CA LYS A 202 -4.93 6.51 13.52
C LYS A 202 -3.39 6.55 13.37
N GLY A 203 -2.86 6.74 12.17
CA GLY A 203 -1.42 6.90 11.90
C GLY A 203 -0.62 5.61 11.69
N LEU A 204 0.54 5.52 12.38
CA LEU A 204 1.53 4.44 12.25
C LEU A 204 1.68 3.67 13.57
N GLY A 205 1.64 2.35 13.50
CA GLY A 205 2.04 1.45 14.58
C GLY A 205 3.28 0.66 14.17
N SER A 206 4.20 0.43 15.09
CA SER A 206 5.37 -0.44 14.87
C SER A 206 5.39 -1.56 15.90
N LEU A 207 5.66 -2.78 15.45
CA LEU A 207 5.69 -4.00 16.26
C LEU A 207 7.13 -4.55 16.39
N ASN A 208 7.56 -5.46 15.52
CA ASN A 208 8.83 -6.21 15.67
C ASN A 208 10.01 -5.55 14.95
N ALA A 209 10.44 -4.38 15.43
CA ALA A 209 11.48 -3.56 14.77
C ALA A 209 11.09 -3.08 13.35
N GLY A 210 9.78 -2.99 13.10
CA GLY A 210 9.24 -2.25 11.97
C GLY A 210 9.92 -0.89 11.86
N THR A 211 10.38 -0.58 10.65
CA THR A 211 11.17 0.61 10.39
C THR A 211 10.38 1.54 9.50
N PHE A 212 10.26 2.79 9.94
CA PHE A 212 9.84 3.87 9.07
C PHE A 212 11.05 4.75 8.76
N GLN A 213 11.28 5.03 7.47
CA GLN A 213 12.44 5.75 7.00
C GLN A 213 12.04 6.83 5.99
N ILE A 214 12.49 8.07 6.23
CA ILE A 214 12.39 9.18 5.29
C ILE A 214 13.79 9.64 4.89
N GLU A 215 14.03 9.80 3.60
CA GLU A 215 15.35 10.18 3.06
C GLU A 215 15.27 11.34 2.04
N GLY A 216 14.07 11.70 1.62
CA GLY A 216 13.80 12.66 0.56
C GLY A 216 13.72 14.12 0.97
N TRP A 217 13.95 15.02 0.01
CA TRP A 217 13.87 16.46 0.18
C TRP A 217 12.43 17.01 0.16
N ASN A 218 11.47 16.26 -0.39
CA ASN A 218 10.05 16.65 -0.59
C ASN A 218 9.08 15.58 -0.06
N CYS A 219 9.20 15.21 1.21
CA CYS A 219 8.22 14.35 1.86
C CYS A 219 7.20 15.23 2.60
N ASP A 220 6.03 15.43 1.98
CA ASP A 220 4.88 16.06 2.66
C ASP A 220 4.13 14.97 3.43
N LEU A 221 4.37 14.93 4.74
CA LEU A 221 3.78 13.97 5.65
C LEU A 221 2.75 14.66 6.52
N LEU A 222 1.46 14.43 6.24
CA LEU A 222 0.37 15.24 6.80
C LEU A 222 -0.03 14.84 8.23
N ALA A 223 0.26 13.62 8.70
CA ALA A 223 0.06 13.24 10.09
C ALA A 223 0.85 11.98 10.46
N ILE A 224 1.70 12.05 11.49
CA ILE A 224 2.17 10.85 12.19
C ILE A 224 1.53 10.85 13.56
N GLN A 225 0.58 9.95 13.78
CA GLN A 225 0.12 9.58 15.12
C GLN A 225 0.76 8.23 15.44
N THR A 226 1.80 8.24 16.27
CA THR A 226 2.47 7.01 16.70
C THR A 226 1.84 6.49 17.98
N GLN A 227 1.43 5.24 17.99
CA GLN A 227 1.35 4.46 19.23
C GLN A 227 2.27 3.27 19.07
N ALA A 228 3.41 3.31 19.76
CA ALA A 228 4.28 2.15 19.85
C ALA A 228 3.57 1.09 20.70
N ILE A 229 3.25 -0.05 20.09
CA ILE A 229 2.66 -1.18 20.82
C ILE A 229 3.80 -2.07 21.37
N ARG A 230 5.00 -2.08 20.73
CA ARG A 230 6.21 -2.85 21.11
C ARG A 230 7.52 -2.15 20.66
N ASN A 231 8.68 -2.85 20.69
CA ASN A 231 10.04 -2.38 20.36
C ASN A 231 10.22 -1.97 18.88
N GLY A 232 9.48 -0.97 18.41
CA GLY A 232 9.64 -0.36 17.10
C GLY A 232 10.71 0.73 17.08
N CYS A 233 11.38 0.89 15.94
CA CYS A 233 12.38 1.93 15.72
C CYS A 233 11.90 2.91 14.64
N PHE A 234 11.74 4.18 14.99
CA PHE A 234 11.39 5.22 14.02
C PHE A 234 12.65 6.01 13.67
N TYR A 235 13.02 6.04 12.38
CA TYR A 235 14.21 6.75 11.93
C TYR A 235 13.81 7.97 11.08
N LEU A 236 13.98 9.16 11.65
CA LEU A 236 13.75 10.42 10.95
C LEU A 236 15.08 11.05 10.55
N HIS A 237 15.39 11.03 9.26
CA HIS A 237 16.55 11.72 8.72
C HIS A 237 16.10 12.84 7.78
N THR A 238 15.88 14.05 8.32
CA THR A 238 15.48 15.23 7.54
C THR A 238 16.59 16.27 7.53
N LYS A 239 16.95 16.81 6.36
CA LYS A 239 18.00 17.84 6.24
C LYS A 239 17.52 19.29 6.47
N ARG A 240 16.21 19.57 6.63
CA ARG A 240 15.69 20.91 7.04
C ARG A 240 14.39 20.82 7.85
N ARG A 241 14.23 21.73 8.82
CA ARG A 241 13.03 21.93 9.64
C ARG A 241 11.96 22.70 8.85
N TYR A 242 10.97 22.02 8.29
CA TYR A 242 9.66 22.63 8.03
C TYR A 242 8.59 21.84 8.80
N PHE A 243 8.57 22.07 10.11
CA PHE A 243 7.46 21.62 10.97
C PHE A 243 6.34 22.67 10.87
N GLN A 244 5.39 22.49 9.96
CA GLN A 244 4.13 23.23 10.03
C GLN A 244 3.31 22.67 11.20
N ARG A 245 3.18 23.45 12.28
CA ARG A 245 2.39 23.10 13.46
C ARG A 245 0.92 22.95 13.06
N ARG A 246 0.46 21.72 12.87
CA ARG A 246 -0.91 21.33 13.24
C ARG A 246 -0.80 20.14 14.19
N HIS A 247 -0.75 20.46 15.48
CA HIS A 247 -0.93 19.58 16.64
C HIS A 247 -0.25 18.20 16.59
N TRP A 248 1.04 18.15 16.93
CA TRP A 248 1.68 16.90 17.35
C TRP A 248 1.43 16.69 18.85
N ARG A 249 0.74 15.61 19.24
CA ARG A 249 0.71 15.10 20.62
C ARG A 249 1.54 13.82 20.67
N PHE A 250 2.80 13.94 21.09
CA PHE A 250 3.64 12.77 21.39
C PHE A 250 3.30 12.29 22.80
N LEU A 251 2.56 11.19 22.91
CA LEU A 251 2.26 10.55 24.18
C LEU A 251 3.07 9.25 24.29
N GLY A 252 4.10 9.29 25.15
CA GLY A 252 4.77 8.12 25.73
C GLY A 252 5.69 7.31 24.82
N CYS A 253 6.99 7.59 24.85
CA CYS A 253 8.06 6.58 24.72
C CYS A 253 9.40 7.16 25.21
N ARG A 254 10.15 6.37 25.99
CA ARG A 254 11.46 6.72 26.55
C ARG A 254 12.57 6.39 25.54
N TRP A 255 13.53 7.30 25.41
CA TRP A 255 14.79 7.24 24.63
C TRP A 255 14.66 7.35 23.10
N TRP A 256 15.08 8.50 22.57
CA TRP A 256 15.41 8.71 21.16
C TRP A 256 16.91 8.99 21.06
N TYR A 257 17.61 8.28 20.18
CA TYR A 257 18.92 8.71 19.69
C TYR A 257 18.70 9.47 18.39
N ALA A 258 18.69 10.81 18.46
CA ALA A 258 18.94 11.65 17.30
C ALA A 258 20.46 11.79 17.17
N CYS A 259 21.07 11.01 16.28
CA CYS A 259 22.46 11.27 15.89
C CYS A 259 22.42 12.26 14.73
N ALA A 260 22.75 13.53 15.01
CA ALA A 260 23.10 14.50 13.99
C ALA A 260 24.59 14.30 13.65
N ILE A 261 24.90 14.04 12.39
CA ILE A 261 26.25 14.17 11.82
C ILE A 261 26.14 15.22 10.71
#